data_AF-A0A519Q7G0-F1
#
_entry.id   AF-A0A519Q7G0-F1
#
_cell.length_a   1.000
_cell.length_b   1.000
_cell.length_c   1.000
_cell.angle_alpha   90.00
_cell.angle_beta   90.00
_cell.angle_gamma   90.00
#
_symmetry.space_group_name_H-M   'P 1'
#
loop_
_entity.id
_entity.type
_entity.pdbx_description
1 polymer ?
#
loop_
_entity_poly.entity_id
_entity_poly.type
_entity_poly.pdbx_seq_one_letter_code
_entity_poly.pdbx_strand_id
1 'polypeptide(L)' 'LNTKGIIVRPVGGYGLPQALRITIGTEDQNRAVIDALSEFAAS' A
#
# COMPACT_ATOMS: atom_id res chain seq x y z
N LEU A 1 1.78 -6.61 0.89
CA LEU A 1 1.96 -5.44 1.78
C LEU A 1 2.04 -5.82 3.26
N ASN A 2 1.01 -6.44 3.85
CA ASN A 2 1.04 -6.84 5.27
C ASN A 2 2.22 -7.75 5.65
N THR A 3 2.58 -8.71 4.79
CA THR A 3 3.75 -9.60 4.98
C THR A 3 5.09 -8.86 4.98
N LYS A 4 5.14 -7.65 4.39
CA LYS A 4 6.30 -6.75 4.36
C LYS A 4 6.21 -5.68 5.46
N GLY A 5 5.31 -5.82 6.44
CA GLY A 5 5.13 -4.86 7.54
C GLY A 5 4.39 -3.57 7.18
N ILE A 6 3.87 -3.45 5.96
CA ILE A 6 3.17 -2.25 5.47
C ILE A 6 1.67 -2.43 5.69
N ILE A 7 1.12 -1.69 6.66
CA ILE A 7 -0.30 -1.75 7.02
C ILE A 7 -1.07 -0.67 6.25
N VAL A 8 -2.07 -1.09 5.48
CA VAL A 8 -2.94 -0.22 4.66
C VAL A 8 -4.41 -0.45 5.01
N ARG A 9 -5.30 0.48 4.62
CA ARG A 9 -6.73 0.38 4.92
C ARG A 9 -7.55 0.14 3.65
N PRO A 10 -8.38 -0.90 3.58
CA PRO A 10 -9.35 -1.04 2.49
C PRO A 10 -10.40 0.07 2.58
N VAL A 11 -10.89 0.52 1.43
CA VAL A 11 -11.84 1.64 1.34
C VAL A 11 -13.12 1.30 0.58
N GLY A 12 -13.55 0.05 0.65
CA GLY A 12 -14.80 -0.40 0.01
C GLY A 12 -16.03 0.41 0.42
N GLY A 13 -16.06 0.96 1.64
CA GLY A 13 -17.13 1.83 2.13
C GLY A 13 -17.28 3.17 1.39
N TYR A 14 -16.28 3.61 0.60
CA TYR A 14 -16.37 4.82 -0.23
C TYR A 14 -16.83 4.53 -1.67
N GLY A 15 -17.37 3.34 -1.95
CA GLY A 15 -17.72 2.93 -3.32
C GLY A 15 -16.51 2.48 -4.15
N LEU A 16 -15.36 2.23 -3.51
CA LEU A 16 -14.12 1.78 -4.15
C LEU A 16 -13.73 0.39 -3.64
N PRO A 17 -14.43 -0.69 -4.06
CA PRO A 17 -14.29 -2.03 -3.48
C PRO A 17 -12.91 -2.65 -3.70
N GLN A 18 -12.18 -2.23 -4.73
CA GLN A 18 -10.85 -2.75 -5.08
C GLN A 18 -9.71 -1.77 -4.75
N ALA A 19 -10.00 -0.69 -4.01
CA ALA A 19 -8.99 0.29 -3.65
C ALA A 19 -8.51 0.15 -2.20
N LEU A 20 -7.27 0.56 -1.99
CA LEU A 20 -6.63 0.69 -0.69
C LEU A 20 -6.24 2.15 -0.48
N ARG A 21 -6.35 2.65 0.75
CA ARG A 21 -5.80 3.94 1.15
C ARG A 21 -4.49 3.73 1.91
N ILE A 22 -3.46 4.43 1.45
CA ILE A 22 -2.13 4.45 2.06
C ILE A 22 -1.92 5.84 2.66
N THR A 23 -1.43 5.89 3.91
CA THR A 23 -1.05 7.13 4.56
C THR A 23 0.37 7.51 4.12
N ILE A 24 0.60 8.78 3.80
CA ILE A 24 1.95 9.28 3.51
C ILE A 24 2.72 9.39 4.83
N GLY A 25 3.84 8.67 4.91
CA GLY A 25 4.72 8.62 6.07
C GLY A 25 6.04 9.34 5.83
N THR A 26 7.07 8.92 6.57
CA THR A 26 8.46 9.35 6.32
C THR A 26 8.95 8.88 4.95
N GLU A 27 10.07 9.43 4.49
CA GLU A 27 10.67 9.04 3.22
C GLU A 27 10.95 7.52 3.14
N ASP A 28 11.57 6.95 4.17
CA ASP A 28 11.88 5.51 4.23
C ASP A 28 10.62 4.64 4.17
N GLN A 29 9.55 5.06 4.86
CA GLN A 29 8.26 4.38 4.82
C GLN A 29 7.66 4.42 3.41
N ASN A 30 7.71 5.58 2.74
CA ASN A 30 7.19 5.73 1.39
C ASN A 30 8.00 4.92 0.38
N ARG A 31 9.34 4.88 0.52
CA ARG A 31 10.23 4.04 -0.31
C ARG A 31 9.89 2.56 -0.16
N ALA A 32 9.72 2.07 1.07
CA ALA A 32 9.32 0.68 1.31
C ALA A 32 7.98 0.30 0.65
N VAL A 33 7.02 1.23 0.62
CA VAL A 33 5.74 1.05 -0.10
C VAL A 33 5.97 0.93 -1.60
N ILE A 34 6.75 1.84 -2.19
CA ILE A 34 7.03 1.85 -3.63
C ILE A 34 7.73 0.55 -4.04
N ASP A 35 8.72 0.10 -3.29
CA ASP A 35 9.47 -1.13 -3.58
C ASP A 35 8.53 -2.35 -3.54
N ALA A 36 7.70 -2.44 -2.50
CA ALA A 36 6.74 -3.53 -2.35
C ALA A 36 5.69 -3.58 -3.46
N LEU A 37 5.23 -2.41 -3.93
CA LEU A 37 4.28 -2.33 -5.04
C LEU A 37 4.95 -2.64 -6.39
N SER A 38 6.19 -2.20 -6.59
CA SER A 38 6.96 -2.46 -7.80
C SER A 38 7.23 -3.96 -7.97
N GLU A 39 7.63 -4.64 -6.89
CA GLU A 39 7.82 -6.09 -6.87
C GLU A 39 6.53 -6.85 -7.21
N PHE A 40 5.39 -6.42 -6.65
CA PHE A 40 4.09 -7.03 -6.94
C PHE A 40 3.61 -6.79 -8.37
N ALA A 41 3.88 -5.61 -8.95
CA ALA A 41 3.46 -5.30 -10.31
C ALA A 41 4.34 -5.96 -11.39
N ALA A 42 5.55 -6.36 -11.04
CA ALA A 42 6.47 -7.07 -11.93
C ALA A 42 6.20 -8.58 -12.02
N SER A 43 5.35 -9.13 -11.14
CA SER A 43 4.90 -10.53 -11.15
C SER A 43 3.60 -10.72 -11.90
#